data_AF-A0A932KHD5-F1
#
_entry.id   AF-A0A932KHD5-F1
#
_cell.length_a   1.000
_cell.length_b   1.000
_cell.length_c   1.000
_cell.angle_alpha   90.00
_cell.angle_beta   90.00
_cell.angle_gamma   90.00
#
_symmetry.space_group_name_H-M   'P 1'
#
loop_
_entity.id
_entity.type
_entity.pdbx_description
1 polymer ?
#
loop_
_entity_poly.entity_id
_entity_poly.type
_entity_poly.pdbx_seq_one_letter_code
_entity_poly.pdbx_strand_id
1 'polypeptide(L)'
;MKTQIVLGGLLILLAVTPVWAGESNHSQRAERLEHHGERINQRLDARGAAINMHLDTKAARARASGKYRLADHLDAQGNRIERHLDMKGDRIERRFHRKAERIEHRRHHRHHG
;
A
#
# COMPACT_ATOMS: atom_id res chain seq x y z
N MET A 1 -38.04 46.15 -51.80
CA MET A 1 -37.93 44.70 -51.54
C MET A 1 -36.48 44.27 -51.74
N LYS A 2 -36.07 43.25 -50.96
CA LYS A 2 -34.78 42.54 -50.96
C LYS A 2 -33.78 43.01 -49.89
N THR A 3 -33.99 42.43 -48.71
CA THR A 3 -33.10 42.27 -47.56
C THR A 3 -31.76 41.66 -47.97
N GLN A 4 -30.66 42.40 -47.81
CA GLN A 4 -29.31 41.84 -47.83
C GLN A 4 -28.83 41.60 -46.39
N ILE A 5 -29.16 40.39 -45.95
CA ILE A 5 -28.44 39.48 -45.05
C ILE A 5 -27.32 40.13 -44.23
N VAL A 6 -27.62 40.29 -42.93
CA VAL A 6 -26.67 40.45 -41.83
C VAL A 6 -25.75 39.23 -41.80
N LEU A 7 -24.53 39.36 -42.31
CA LEU A 7 -23.45 38.37 -42.23
C LEU A 7 -22.16 39.06 -41.75
N GLY A 8 -22.20 39.56 -40.52
CA GLY A 8 -21.02 39.97 -39.76
C GLY A 8 -21.03 39.20 -38.45
N GLY A 9 -20.70 37.90 -38.55
CA GLY A 9 -20.83 36.91 -37.49
C GLY A 9 -20.18 37.35 -36.18
N LEU A 10 -21.03 37.36 -35.16
CA LEU A 10 -20.71 37.08 -33.77
C LEU A 10 -19.76 35.86 -33.68
N LEU A 11 -18.45 36.07 -33.53
CA LEU A 11 -17.55 35.05 -32.98
C LEU A 11 -16.87 35.64 -31.74
N ILE A 12 -17.72 35.86 -30.74
CA ILE A 12 -17.35 35.95 -29.34
C ILE A 12 -16.41 34.79 -28.99
N LEU A 13 -15.37 35.13 -28.22
CA LEU A 13 -14.64 34.32 -27.27
C LEU A 13 -14.98 32.83 -27.28
N LEU A 14 -14.00 31.98 -27.58
CA LEU A 14 -13.64 30.79 -26.80
C LEU A 14 -12.70 29.89 -27.62
N ALA A 15 -11.41 30.21 -27.61
CA ALA A 15 -10.39 29.20 -27.82
C ALA A 15 -9.12 29.52 -27.01
N VAL A 16 -9.30 29.92 -25.75
CA VAL A 16 -8.32 29.54 -24.72
C VAL A 16 -8.72 28.14 -24.30
N THR A 17 -8.27 27.13 -25.06
CA THR A 17 -8.15 25.79 -24.46
C THR A 17 -6.78 25.77 -23.80
N PRO A 18 -6.71 25.60 -22.47
CA PRO A 18 -5.42 25.35 -21.85
C PRO A 18 -4.89 24.06 -22.49
N VAL A 19 -3.59 24.02 -22.76
CA VAL A 19 -2.89 22.76 -22.99
C VAL A 19 -3.21 21.90 -21.77
N TRP A 20 -4.13 20.94 -21.91
CA TRP A 20 -4.46 20.01 -20.84
C TRP A 20 -3.25 19.11 -20.67
N ALA A 21 -2.44 19.55 -19.70
CA ALA A 21 -1.42 18.85 -18.99
C ALA A 21 -1.65 17.33 -18.98
N GLY A 22 -0.58 16.57 -19.22
CA GLY A 22 -0.51 15.15 -18.92
C GLY A 22 -0.60 14.90 -17.41
N GLU A 23 -1.79 15.10 -16.85
CA GLU A 23 -2.12 14.90 -15.45
C GLU A 23 -2.91 13.58 -15.35
N SER A 24 -2.57 12.72 -14.37
CA SER A 24 -3.44 11.68 -13.74
C SER A 24 -2.96 10.21 -13.71
N ASN A 25 -1.86 9.81 -14.37
CA ASN A 25 -1.46 8.39 -14.32
C ASN A 25 -0.55 8.01 -13.12
N HIS A 26 -0.20 8.97 -12.25
CA HIS A 26 0.81 8.79 -11.20
C HIS A 26 0.22 8.63 -9.79
N SER A 27 -0.89 9.32 -9.47
CA SER A 27 -1.67 9.09 -8.24
C SER A 27 -2.13 7.63 -8.15
N GLN A 28 -2.66 7.09 -9.25
CA GLN A 28 -3.04 5.68 -9.35
C GLN A 28 -1.87 4.72 -9.10
N ARG A 29 -0.62 5.11 -9.39
CA ARG A 29 0.55 4.23 -9.18
C ARG A 29 1.01 4.23 -7.72
N ALA A 30 0.94 5.36 -7.04
CA ALA A 30 1.23 5.45 -5.61
C ALA A 30 0.17 4.67 -4.80
N GLU A 31 -1.10 4.91 -5.09
CA GLU A 31 -2.24 4.25 -4.45
C GLU A 31 -2.23 2.72 -4.70
N ARG A 32 -1.92 2.28 -5.92
CA ARG A 32 -1.72 0.84 -6.21
C ARG A 32 -0.56 0.23 -5.42
N LEU A 33 0.49 1.00 -5.10
CA LEU A 33 1.63 0.51 -4.33
C LEU A 33 1.30 0.41 -2.84
N GLU A 34 0.55 1.37 -2.30
CA GLU A 34 0.03 1.31 -0.92
C GLU A 34 -0.90 0.11 -0.75
N HIS A 35 -1.92 -0.05 -1.60
CA HIS A 35 -2.81 -1.21 -1.55
C HIS A 35 -2.10 -2.54 -1.75
N HIS A 36 -1.02 -2.57 -2.56
CA HIS A 36 -0.22 -3.77 -2.69
C HIS A 36 0.58 -4.08 -1.42
N GLY A 37 1.09 -3.04 -0.74
CA GLY A 37 1.75 -3.16 0.56
C GLY A 37 0.82 -3.68 1.64
N GLU A 38 -0.38 -3.10 1.76
CA GLU A 38 -1.41 -3.53 2.72
C GLU A 38 -1.76 -5.00 2.55
N ARG A 39 -1.98 -5.45 1.31
CA ARG A 39 -2.29 -6.87 1.02
C ARG A 39 -1.16 -7.83 1.41
N ILE A 40 0.09 -7.39 1.32
CA ILE A 40 1.24 -8.20 1.74
C ILE A 40 1.31 -8.27 3.27
N ASN A 41 1.10 -7.15 3.97
CA ASN A 41 1.06 -7.12 5.43
C ASN A 41 -0.07 -8.02 5.95
N GLN A 42 -1.30 -7.86 5.46
CA GLN A 42 -2.44 -8.70 5.84
C GLN A 42 -2.18 -10.20 5.65
N ARG A 43 -1.47 -10.59 4.58
CA ARG A 43 -1.09 -11.99 4.35
C ARG A 43 -0.04 -12.48 5.35
N LEU A 44 0.90 -11.63 5.74
CA LEU A 44 1.90 -11.98 6.73
C LEU A 44 1.30 -12.09 8.13
N ASP A 45 0.39 -11.19 8.48
CA ASP A 45 -0.35 -11.20 9.75
C ASP A 45 -1.21 -12.46 9.86
N ALA A 46 -1.99 -12.78 8.81
CA ALA A 46 -2.80 -13.98 8.76
C ALA A 46 -1.95 -15.26 8.89
N ARG A 47 -0.78 -15.28 8.23
CA ARG A 47 0.16 -16.40 8.35
C ARG A 47 0.76 -16.48 9.76
N GLY A 48 1.07 -15.35 10.38
CA GLY A 48 1.56 -15.28 11.75
C GLY A 48 0.57 -15.82 12.75
N ALA A 49 -0.67 -15.35 12.68
CA ALA A 49 -1.77 -15.83 13.51
C ALA A 49 -1.97 -17.35 13.40
N ALA A 50 -1.92 -17.89 12.17
CA ALA A 50 -2.04 -19.33 11.95
C ALA A 50 -0.90 -20.14 12.59
N ILE A 51 0.34 -19.63 12.54
CA ILE A 51 1.48 -20.28 13.18
C ILE A 51 1.36 -20.23 14.70
N ASN A 52 0.95 -19.08 15.25
CA ASN A 52 0.80 -18.90 16.69
C ASN A 52 -0.25 -19.86 17.25
N MET A 53 -1.44 -19.90 16.62
CA MET A 53 -2.51 -20.82 16.98
C MET A 53 -2.05 -22.30 16.98
N HIS A 54 -1.24 -22.69 15.99
CA HIS A 54 -0.69 -24.05 15.93
C HIS A 54 0.28 -24.36 17.07
N LEU A 55 1.13 -23.39 17.42
CA LEU A 55 2.08 -23.54 18.52
C LEU A 55 1.36 -23.58 19.88
N ASP A 56 0.38 -22.71 20.09
CA ASP A 56 -0.45 -22.69 21.30
C ASP A 56 -1.18 -24.02 21.48
N THR A 57 -1.76 -24.56 20.40
CA THR A 57 -2.44 -25.86 20.43
C THR A 57 -1.47 -26.98 20.80
N LYS A 58 -0.24 -26.96 20.28
CA LYS A 58 0.79 -27.95 20.63
C LYS A 58 1.27 -27.80 22.07
N ALA A 59 1.46 -26.56 22.54
CA ALA A 59 1.87 -26.29 23.90
C ALA A 59 0.78 -26.74 24.90
N ALA A 60 -0.49 -26.45 24.62
CA ALA A 60 -1.61 -26.93 25.42
C ALA A 60 -1.67 -28.46 25.51
N ARG A 61 -1.48 -29.17 24.38
CA ARG A 61 -1.38 -30.65 24.37
C ARG A 61 -0.19 -31.17 25.17
N ALA A 62 0.97 -30.50 25.07
CA ALA A 62 2.15 -30.85 25.83
C ALA A 62 1.91 -30.69 27.34
N ARG A 63 1.27 -29.59 27.77
CA ARG A 63 0.85 -29.38 29.17
C ARG A 63 -0.10 -30.47 29.66
N ALA A 64 -1.14 -30.78 28.88
CA ALA A 64 -2.09 -31.84 29.21
C ALA A 64 -1.43 -33.23 29.34
N SER A 65 -0.32 -33.44 28.65
CA SER A 65 0.49 -34.67 28.75
C SER A 65 1.56 -34.63 29.84
N GLY A 66 1.59 -33.59 30.70
CA GLY A 66 2.61 -33.38 31.73
C GLY A 66 3.99 -32.96 31.21
N LYS A 67 4.13 -32.66 29.91
CA LYS A 67 5.38 -32.28 29.26
C LYS A 67 5.62 -30.76 29.35
N TYR A 68 5.68 -30.24 30.57
CA TYR A 68 5.78 -28.78 30.82
C TYR A 68 6.99 -28.12 30.13
N ARG A 69 8.18 -28.74 30.20
CA ARG A 69 9.38 -28.20 29.52
C ARG A 69 9.23 -28.07 28.01
N LEU A 70 8.48 -28.99 27.39
CA LEU A 70 8.18 -28.92 25.96
C LEU A 70 7.17 -27.81 25.67
N ALA A 71 6.16 -27.65 26.52
CA ALA A 71 5.21 -26.55 26.40
C ALA A 71 5.91 -25.19 26.49
N ASP A 72 6.79 -24.99 27.48
CA ASP A 72 7.54 -23.74 27.64
C ASP A 72 8.46 -23.47 26.44
N HIS A 73 9.06 -24.52 25.86
CA HIS A 73 9.85 -24.40 24.65
C HIS A 73 9.00 -23.95 23.45
N LEU A 74 7.80 -24.52 23.30
CA LEU A 74 6.87 -24.17 22.21
C LEU A 74 6.34 -22.74 22.34
N ASP A 75 6.01 -22.29 23.56
CA ASP A 75 5.62 -20.90 23.82
C ASP A 75 6.78 -19.93 23.52
N ALA A 76 7.98 -20.24 24.00
CA ALA A 76 9.17 -19.43 23.71
C ALA A 76 9.50 -19.40 22.21
N GLN A 77 9.17 -20.46 21.47
CA GLN A 77 9.28 -20.50 20.02
C GLN A 77 8.20 -19.60 19.36
N GLY A 78 6.96 -19.61 19.86
CA GLY A 78 5.90 -18.69 19.43
C GLY A 78 6.33 -17.24 19.52
N ASN A 79 6.83 -16.82 20.69
CA ASN A 79 7.32 -15.46 20.94
C ASN A 79 8.52 -15.06 20.04
N ARG A 80 9.31 -16.02 19.56
CA ARG A 80 10.40 -15.73 18.59
C ARG A 80 9.85 -15.51 17.20
N ILE A 81 8.83 -16.28 16.81
CA ILE A 81 8.20 -16.17 15.50
C ILE A 81 7.42 -14.86 15.40
N GLU A 82 6.66 -14.49 16.43
CA GLU A 82 5.94 -13.21 16.50
C GLU A 82 6.89 -12.04 16.27
N ARG A 83 7.97 -11.94 17.08
CA ARG A 83 9.02 -10.92 16.88
C ARG A 83 9.65 -10.94 15.49
N HIS A 84 9.84 -12.12 14.90
CA HIS A 84 10.39 -12.22 13.56
C HIS A 84 9.43 -11.68 12.50
N LEU A 85 8.13 -11.91 12.66
CA LEU A 85 7.10 -11.44 11.76
C LEU A 85 6.90 -9.93 11.89
N ASP A 86 6.92 -9.38 13.10
CA ASP A 86 6.87 -7.92 13.34
C ASP A 86 8.03 -7.21 12.63
N MET A 87 9.27 -7.65 12.88
CA MET A 87 10.46 -7.10 12.23
C MET A 87 10.41 -7.20 10.69
N LYS A 88 9.73 -8.23 10.18
CA LYS A 88 9.52 -8.41 8.74
C LYS A 88 8.46 -7.45 8.21
N GLY A 89 7.36 -7.25 8.92
CA GLY A 89 6.33 -6.25 8.63
C GLY A 89 6.94 -4.85 8.54
N ASP A 90 7.66 -4.44 9.58
CA ASP A 90 8.39 -3.17 9.62
C ASP A 90 9.34 -2.97 8.44
N ARG A 91 10.07 -4.03 8.04
CA ARG A 91 11.01 -3.97 6.91
C ARG A 91 10.25 -3.74 5.60
N ILE A 92 9.09 -4.35 5.46
CA ILE A 92 8.25 -4.23 4.27
C ILE A 92 7.66 -2.82 4.21
N GLU A 93 7.10 -2.33 5.30
CA GLU A 93 6.57 -0.97 5.42
C GLU A 93 7.63 0.08 5.05
N ARG A 94 8.83 0.00 5.65
CA ARG A 94 9.97 0.89 5.30
C ARG A 94 10.37 0.80 3.83
N ARG A 95 10.18 -0.35 3.17
CA ARG A 95 10.49 -0.49 1.74
C ARG A 95 9.44 0.21 0.88
N PHE A 96 8.16 0.12 1.26
CA PHE A 96 7.08 0.81 0.56
C PHE A 96 7.14 2.32 0.76
N HIS A 97 7.39 2.78 1.99
CA HIS A 97 7.55 4.20 2.29
C HIS A 97 8.66 4.84 1.43
N ARG A 98 9.86 4.25 1.42
CA ARG A 98 10.97 4.72 0.56
C ARG A 98 10.65 4.68 -0.93
N LYS A 99 9.78 3.77 -1.36
CA LYS A 99 9.36 3.71 -2.77
C LYS A 99 8.37 4.83 -3.09
N ALA A 100 7.47 5.15 -2.17
CA ALA A 100 6.56 6.28 -2.27
C ALA A 100 7.33 7.61 -2.29
N GLU A 101 8.25 7.83 -1.34
CA GLU A 101 9.10 9.03 -1.28
C GLU A 101 9.89 9.25 -2.58
N ARG A 102 10.44 8.18 -3.18
CA ARG A 102 11.16 8.28 -4.47
C ARG A 102 10.27 8.75 -5.62
N ILE A 103 8.99 8.36 -5.61
CA ILE A 103 8.01 8.78 -6.62
C ILE A 103 7.66 10.25 -6.39
N GLU A 104 7.49 10.65 -5.13
CA GLU A 104 7.22 12.04 -4.74
C GLU A 104 8.40 12.98 -5.04
N HIS A 105 9.63 12.58 -4.74
CA HIS A 105 10.82 13.38 -5.06
C HIS A 105 10.97 13.59 -6.58
N ARG A 106 10.65 12.57 -7.40
CA ARG A 106 10.60 12.72 -8.86
C ARG A 106 9.51 13.69 -9.32
N ARG A 107 8.41 13.85 -8.58
CA ARG A 107 7.37 14.85 -8.84
C ARG A 107 7.89 16.26 -8.56
N HIS A 108 8.48 16.48 -7.38
CA HIS A 108 9.02 17.80 -7.00
C HIS A 108 10.02 18.30 -8.03
N HIS A 109 10.90 17.42 -8.52
CA HIS A 109 11.91 17.83 -9.50
C HIS A 109 11.33 18.15 -10.90
N ARG A 110 10.18 17.57 -11.27
CA ARG A 110 9.51 17.83 -12.55
C ARG A 110 8.59 19.06 -12.54
N HIS A 111 8.07 19.46 -11.39
CA HIS A 111 7.21 20.64 -11.25
C HIS A 111 7.98 21.94 -10.99
N HIS A 112 9.24 21.86 -10.53
CA HIS A 112 10.12 23.00 -10.26
C HIS A 112 11.26 23.16 -11.30
N GLY A 113 11.16 22.50 -12.45
CA GLY A 113 12.10 22.62 -13.57
C GLY A 113 11.47 23.27 -14.78
#